data_AF-X0ZA57-F1
#
_entry.id   AF-X0ZA57-F1
#
_cell.length_a   1.000
_cell.length_b   1.000
_cell.length_c   1.000
_cell.angle_alpha   90.00
_cell.angle_beta   90.00
_cell.angle_gamma   90.00
#
_symmetry.space_group_name_H-M   'P 1'
#
loop_
_entity.id
_entity.type
_entity.pdbx_description
1 polymer ?
#
loop_
_entity_poly.entity_id
_entity_poly.type
_entity_poly.pdbx_seq_one_letter_code
_entity_poly.pdbx_strand_id
1 'polypeptide(L)'
;MVLGGQRYSGWYSEQNYQERFTAQKVYPTLADGVEVTTHADDWVLGSFVEIVPVNTITSDFHIHHVHVIKPTANGTYDCVLYCGTTEIGRFSFSRTEKKDDMEGIEIHTTLCDANSQVQAKLASENDASEDKVEIKLWYHEHS
;
A
#
# COMPACT_ATOMS: atom_id res chain seq x y z
N MET A 1 -14.57 -58.93 10.96
CA MET A 1 -15.00 -58.44 9.63
C MET A 1 -15.37 -56.98 9.81
N VAL A 2 -14.41 -56.10 9.58
CA VAL A 2 -14.56 -54.64 9.75
C VAL A 2 -14.66 -54.07 8.34
N LEU A 3 -15.76 -53.39 8.04
CA LEU A 3 -15.99 -52.76 6.76
C LEU A 3 -15.10 -51.51 6.66
N GLY A 4 -14.33 -51.42 5.57
CA GLY A 4 -13.54 -50.23 5.19
C GLY A 4 -14.45 -49.00 5.02
N GLY A 5 -13.98 -47.78 5.13
CA GLY A 5 -12.70 -47.28 4.66
C GLY A 5 -12.98 -46.24 3.58
N GLN A 6 -13.24 -45.00 3.99
CA GLN A 6 -13.03 -43.80 3.18
C GLN A 6 -12.76 -42.65 4.13
N ARG A 7 -11.48 -42.37 4.37
CA ARG A 7 -11.04 -41.07 4.88
C ARG A 7 -11.12 -40.12 3.71
N TYR A 8 -11.93 -39.07 3.83
CA TYR A 8 -11.93 -37.98 2.87
C TYR A 8 -10.52 -37.34 2.89
N SER A 9 -9.75 -37.59 1.83
CA SER A 9 -8.55 -36.85 1.50
C SER A 9 -8.93 -35.73 0.54
N GLY A 10 -8.63 -34.49 0.91
CA GLY A 10 -8.69 -33.37 -0.02
C GLY A 10 -8.92 -32.05 0.70
N TRP A 11 -7.94 -31.15 0.53
CA TRP A 11 -8.09 -29.69 0.62
C TRP A 11 -7.79 -28.96 1.93
N TYR A 12 -6.98 -29.51 2.82
CA TYR A 12 -6.17 -28.66 3.70
C TYR A 12 -4.78 -29.29 3.81
N SER A 13 -3.88 -28.90 2.90
CA SER A 13 -2.45 -28.91 3.22
C SER A 13 -2.24 -28.02 4.45
N GLU A 14 -1.19 -28.29 5.23
CA GLU A 14 -0.75 -27.54 6.41
C GLU A 14 -0.31 -26.09 6.06
N GLN A 15 -1.17 -25.35 5.37
CA GLN A 15 -0.98 -23.97 4.94
C GLN A 15 -2.06 -23.07 5.54
N ASN A 16 -2.68 -23.49 6.65
CA ASN A 16 -3.37 -22.60 7.57
C ASN A 16 -2.32 -21.86 8.43
N TYR A 17 -1.32 -21.25 7.79
CA TYR A 17 -0.63 -20.10 8.38
C TYR A 17 -1.69 -19.00 8.39
N GLN A 18 -2.53 -19.01 9.43
CA GLN A 18 -3.30 -17.85 9.79
C GLN A 18 -2.27 -16.74 9.86
N GLU A 19 -2.34 -15.76 8.96
CA GLU A 19 -1.57 -14.53 9.04
C GLU A 19 -1.86 -13.94 10.43
N ARG A 20 -1.00 -14.24 11.39
CA ARG A 20 -1.18 -13.81 12.77
C ARG A 20 -0.70 -12.37 12.81
N PHE A 21 -1.62 -11.47 12.55
CA PHE A 21 -1.40 -10.04 12.78
C PHE A 21 -1.11 -9.83 14.27
N THR A 22 0.08 -9.34 14.55
CA THR A 22 0.53 -9.07 15.92
C THR A 22 0.14 -7.67 16.37
N ALA A 23 0.10 -6.74 15.43
CA ALA A 23 -0.22 -5.34 15.68
C ALA A 23 -0.73 -4.67 14.41
N GLN A 24 -1.63 -3.71 14.63
CA GLN A 24 -2.09 -2.77 13.63
C GLN A 24 -1.45 -1.41 13.87
N LYS A 25 -0.85 -0.83 12.82
CA LYS A 25 -0.11 0.43 12.93
C LYS A 25 -0.31 1.32 11.70
N VAL A 26 0.03 2.59 11.86
CA VAL A 26 -0.03 3.60 10.80
C VAL A 26 1.33 4.28 10.69
N TYR A 27 1.81 4.54 9.48
CA TYR A 27 3.03 5.30 9.23
C TYR A 27 2.78 6.43 8.22
N PRO A 28 3.28 7.66 8.43
CA PRO A 28 3.96 8.12 9.65
C PRO A 28 3.02 8.17 10.87
N THR A 29 3.51 7.72 12.03
CA THR A 29 2.76 7.73 13.30
C THR A 29 2.70 9.15 13.86
N LEU A 30 1.49 9.66 14.12
CA LEU A 30 1.29 10.99 14.74
C LEU A 30 2.00 12.15 14.02
N ALA A 31 2.17 12.03 12.70
CA ALA A 31 2.75 13.06 11.83
C ALA A 31 1.95 13.19 10.53
N ASP A 32 2.23 14.24 9.77
CA ASP A 32 1.68 14.44 8.42
C ASP A 32 2.08 13.30 7.48
N GLY A 33 1.40 13.20 6.34
CA GLY A 33 1.74 12.22 5.33
C GLY A 33 3.02 12.59 4.58
N VAL A 34 3.57 11.61 3.86
CA VAL A 34 4.75 11.84 3.02
C VAL A 34 4.30 12.36 1.66
N GLU A 35 4.82 13.52 1.24
CA GLU A 35 4.50 14.14 -0.05
C GLU A 35 5.06 13.32 -1.22
N VAL A 36 4.19 12.94 -2.16
CA VAL A 36 4.54 12.26 -3.41
C VAL A 36 4.09 13.12 -4.58
N THR A 37 4.99 13.34 -5.54
CA THR A 37 4.77 14.21 -6.70
C THR A 37 4.60 13.40 -7.98
N THR A 38 3.69 13.82 -8.86
CA THR A 38 3.54 13.27 -10.21
C THR A 38 4.73 13.62 -11.10
N HIS A 39 4.80 12.99 -12.27
CA HIS A 39 5.55 13.58 -13.37
C HIS A 39 4.80 14.78 -13.95
N ALA A 40 5.50 15.64 -14.71
CA ALA A 40 4.89 16.78 -15.39
C ALA A 40 4.00 16.38 -16.58
N ASP A 41 4.32 15.27 -17.24
CA ASP A 41 3.52 14.70 -18.33
C ASP A 41 2.41 13.81 -17.75
N ASP A 42 1.24 13.83 -18.38
CA ASP A 42 0.10 13.02 -17.98
C ASP A 42 0.39 11.51 -18.04
N TRP A 43 -0.14 10.78 -17.06
CA TRP A 43 -0.03 9.32 -16.95
C TRP A 43 1.40 8.77 -16.93
N VAL A 44 2.39 9.62 -16.62
CA VAL A 44 3.77 9.22 -16.38
C VAL A 44 4.02 9.15 -14.87
N LEU A 45 4.57 8.03 -14.41
CA LEU A 45 4.96 7.89 -13.01
C LEU A 45 6.11 8.86 -12.69
N GLY A 46 5.96 9.62 -11.62
CA GLY A 46 7.01 10.47 -11.07
C GLY A 46 8.21 9.69 -10.51
N SER A 47 9.07 10.43 -9.81
CA SER A 47 10.24 9.86 -9.16
C SER A 47 9.86 9.01 -7.93
N PHE A 48 10.74 8.09 -7.55
CA PHE A 48 10.56 7.36 -6.30
C PHE A 48 10.62 8.31 -5.11
N VAL A 49 9.64 8.20 -4.23
CA VAL A 49 9.63 8.86 -2.92
C VAL A 49 9.67 7.79 -1.83
N GLU A 50 10.60 7.94 -0.88
CA GLU A 50 10.66 7.08 0.30
C GLU A 50 9.50 7.40 1.25
N ILE A 51 8.60 6.43 1.46
CA ILE A 51 7.49 6.56 2.40
C ILE A 51 7.89 6.00 3.76
N VAL A 52 8.48 4.81 3.81
CA VAL A 52 8.98 4.18 5.04
C VAL A 52 10.47 3.93 4.88
N PRO A 53 11.34 4.58 5.67
CA PRO A 53 12.78 4.32 5.62
C PRO A 53 13.13 2.89 6.05
N VAL A 54 14.25 2.38 5.54
CA VAL A 54 14.82 1.07 5.94
C VAL A 54 14.95 0.98 7.48
N ASN A 55 14.77 -0.22 8.04
CA ASN A 55 14.81 -0.50 9.49
C ASN A 55 13.75 0.24 10.35
N THR A 56 12.73 0.86 9.75
CA THR A 56 11.65 1.51 10.51
C THR A 56 10.64 0.50 11.05
N ILE A 57 10.25 -0.48 10.23
CA ILE A 57 9.35 -1.57 10.62
C ILE A 57 10.21 -2.83 10.76
N THR A 58 10.33 -3.38 11.96
CA THR A 58 11.33 -4.41 12.30
C THR A 58 10.78 -5.85 12.23
N SER A 59 9.54 -6.02 11.78
CA SER A 59 8.88 -7.30 11.56
C SER A 59 8.35 -7.35 10.14
N ASP A 60 8.13 -8.55 9.60
CA ASP A 60 7.46 -8.69 8.30
C ASP A 60 6.08 -8.02 8.36
N PHE A 61 5.67 -7.39 7.26
CA PHE A 61 4.48 -6.55 7.26
C PHE A 61 3.81 -6.51 5.89
N HIS A 62 2.52 -6.17 5.89
CA HIS A 62 1.80 -5.83 4.67
C HIS A 62 0.89 -4.62 4.91
N ILE A 63 0.69 -3.83 3.86
CA ILE A 63 -0.14 -2.63 3.85
C ILE A 63 -1.57 -3.04 3.44
N HIS A 64 -2.56 -2.59 4.21
CA HIS A 64 -3.99 -2.87 4.03
C HIS A 64 -4.79 -1.64 3.60
N HIS A 65 -4.36 -0.45 4.00
CA HIS A 65 -4.98 0.79 3.56
C HIS A 65 -3.95 1.88 3.28
N VAL A 66 -4.30 2.74 2.34
CA VAL A 66 -3.60 3.99 2.06
C VAL A 66 -4.54 5.15 2.28
N HIS A 67 -4.13 6.09 3.12
CA HIS A 67 -4.80 7.37 3.24
C HIS A 67 -4.10 8.36 2.31
N VAL A 68 -4.85 8.92 1.37
CA VAL A 68 -4.39 9.97 0.46
C VAL A 68 -4.97 11.30 0.89
N ILE A 69 -4.09 12.27 1.11
CA ILE A 69 -4.38 13.51 1.81
C ILE A 69 -3.85 14.68 0.98
N LYS A 70 -4.51 15.85 1.05
CA LYS A 70 -4.07 17.12 0.41
C LYS A 70 -3.63 17.00 -1.08
N PRO A 71 -4.42 16.37 -1.97
CA PRO A 71 -4.15 16.47 -3.40
C PRO A 71 -4.20 17.92 -3.88
N THR A 72 -3.14 18.39 -4.56
CA THR A 72 -3.00 19.81 -4.93
C THR A 72 -3.95 20.24 -6.05
N ALA A 73 -4.35 19.33 -6.93
CA ALA A 73 -5.26 19.61 -8.04
C ALA A 73 -6.43 18.61 -8.09
N ASN A 74 -7.51 19.00 -8.78
CA ASN A 74 -8.57 18.06 -9.11
C ASN A 74 -8.11 17.18 -10.27
N GLY A 75 -8.58 15.95 -10.29
CA GLY A 75 -8.23 15.00 -11.34
C GLY A 75 -8.18 13.58 -10.81
N THR A 76 -7.82 12.67 -11.71
CA THR A 76 -7.59 11.26 -11.46
C THR A 76 -6.09 10.99 -11.34
N TYR A 77 -5.76 10.10 -10.42
CA TYR A 77 -4.40 9.76 -10.04
C TYR A 77 -4.23 8.24 -9.96
N ASP A 78 -3.03 7.79 -10.30
CA ASP A 78 -2.56 6.41 -10.13
C ASP A 78 -1.32 6.41 -9.24
N CYS A 79 -1.37 5.63 -8.17
CA CYS A 79 -0.25 5.47 -7.25
C CYS A 79 0.22 4.01 -7.22
N VAL A 80 1.54 3.83 -7.17
CA VAL A 80 2.20 2.53 -7.13
C VAL A 80 3.11 2.49 -5.91
N LEU A 81 2.95 1.46 -5.09
CA LEU A 81 3.78 1.20 -3.93
C LEU A 81 4.82 0.13 -4.23
N TYR A 82 5.99 0.30 -3.65
CA TYR A 82 7.12 -0.60 -3.80
C TYR A 82 7.72 -0.97 -2.45
N CYS A 83 8.19 -2.21 -2.34
CA CYS A 83 9.09 -2.67 -1.29
C CYS A 83 10.50 -2.78 -1.87
N GLY A 84 11.39 -1.90 -1.45
CA GLY A 84 12.60 -1.60 -2.22
C GLY A 84 12.22 -1.21 -3.65
N THR A 85 12.61 -2.02 -4.63
CA THR A 85 12.31 -1.79 -6.06
C THR A 85 11.18 -2.67 -6.62
N THR A 86 10.60 -3.55 -5.81
CA THR A 86 9.53 -4.47 -6.22
C THR A 86 8.17 -3.84 -6.02
N GLU A 87 7.33 -3.77 -7.05
CA GLU A 87 5.94 -3.32 -6.92
C GLU A 87 5.16 -4.27 -6.01
N ILE A 88 4.52 -3.74 -4.97
CA ILE A 88 3.74 -4.51 -3.98
C ILE A 88 2.25 -4.18 -4.02
N GLY A 89 1.86 -3.10 -4.67
CA GLY A 89 0.48 -2.68 -4.80
C GLY A 89 0.33 -1.44 -5.67
N ARG A 90 -0.88 -1.28 -6.20
CA ARG A 90 -1.27 -0.16 -7.05
C ARG A 90 -2.72 0.18 -6.80
N PHE A 91 -3.04 1.47 -6.82
CA PHE A 91 -4.41 1.94 -6.64
C PHE A 91 -4.63 3.26 -7.38
N SER A 92 -5.90 3.54 -7.67
CA SER A 92 -6.33 4.78 -8.33
C SER A 92 -7.29 5.54 -7.42
N PHE A 93 -7.29 6.86 -7.53
CA PHE A 93 -8.24 7.71 -6.84
C PHE A 93 -8.51 8.98 -7.65
N SER A 94 -9.60 9.67 -7.32
CA SER A 94 -9.93 10.95 -7.95
C SER A 94 -10.27 11.97 -6.89
N ARG A 95 -9.78 13.20 -7.09
CA ARG A 95 -10.16 14.38 -6.33
C ARG A 95 -11.09 15.26 -7.15
N THR A 96 -12.10 15.82 -6.49
CA THR A 96 -12.96 16.86 -7.05
C THR A 96 -13.10 18.01 -6.05
N GLU A 97 -13.63 19.15 -6.48
CA GLU A 97 -13.91 20.30 -5.60
C GLU A 97 -14.84 19.96 -4.42
N LYS A 98 -15.56 18.83 -4.48
CA LYS A 98 -16.49 18.37 -3.45
C LYS A 98 -15.92 17.25 -2.58
N LYS A 99 -14.70 16.80 -2.88
CA LYS A 99 -14.03 15.66 -2.26
C LYS A 99 -12.54 15.96 -2.16
N ASP A 100 -12.19 16.76 -1.16
CA ASP A 100 -10.80 17.19 -0.92
C ASP A 100 -9.95 16.08 -0.29
N ASP A 101 -10.54 15.19 0.51
CA ASP A 101 -9.83 14.08 1.13
C ASP A 101 -10.39 12.72 0.68
N MET A 102 -9.48 11.76 0.48
CA MET A 102 -9.79 10.39 0.10
C MET A 102 -9.47 9.47 1.27
N GLU A 103 -10.48 9.22 2.10
CA GLU A 103 -10.35 8.38 3.29
C GLU A 103 -10.13 6.90 2.90
N GLY A 104 -9.04 6.31 3.42
CA GLY A 104 -8.74 4.87 3.49
C GLY A 104 -9.00 4.02 2.25
N ILE A 105 -8.19 4.17 1.20
CA ILE A 105 -8.21 3.25 0.05
C ILE A 105 -7.70 1.89 0.51
N GLU A 106 -8.56 0.87 0.48
CA GLU A 106 -8.18 -0.51 0.77
C GLU A 106 -7.28 -1.04 -0.35
N ILE A 107 -6.10 -1.52 0.04
CA ILE A 107 -5.16 -2.19 -0.85
C ILE A 107 -4.63 -3.42 -0.13
N HIS A 108 -4.63 -4.58 -0.77
CA HIS A 108 -3.95 -5.75 -0.23
C HIS A 108 -2.63 -5.92 -0.94
N THR A 109 -1.56 -5.64 -0.23
CA THR A 109 -0.19 -5.72 -0.78
C THR A 109 0.44 -7.09 -0.56
N THR A 110 1.44 -7.40 -1.38
CA THR A 110 2.33 -8.53 -1.11
C THR A 110 3.14 -8.26 0.18
N LEU A 111 3.49 -9.31 0.92
CA LEU A 111 4.31 -9.21 2.13
C LEU A 111 5.64 -8.52 1.85
N CYS A 112 6.00 -7.58 2.72
CA CYS A 112 7.31 -6.96 2.81
C CYS A 112 8.10 -7.61 3.95
N ASP A 113 9.35 -7.97 3.69
CA ASP A 113 10.24 -8.47 4.72
C ASP A 113 10.51 -7.37 5.77
N ALA A 114 10.78 -7.78 7.01
CA ALA A 114 11.25 -6.91 8.07
C ALA A 114 12.40 -6.00 7.60
N ASN A 115 12.38 -4.76 8.08
CA ASN A 115 13.36 -3.71 7.80
C ASN A 115 13.37 -3.20 6.35
N SER A 116 12.45 -3.65 5.50
CA SER A 116 12.37 -3.16 4.13
C SER A 116 12.01 -1.67 4.04
N GLN A 117 12.54 -1.01 3.00
CA GLN A 117 12.10 0.32 2.59
C GLN A 117 10.77 0.23 1.85
N VAL A 118 9.84 1.16 2.10
CA VAL A 118 8.65 1.34 1.26
C VAL A 118 8.76 2.63 0.49
N GLN A 119 8.49 2.57 -0.81
CA GLN A 119 8.51 3.71 -1.71
C GLN A 119 7.18 3.85 -2.46
N ALA A 120 6.90 5.05 -2.97
CA ALA A 120 5.77 5.30 -3.84
C ALA A 120 6.19 6.06 -5.11
N LYS A 121 5.38 5.87 -6.16
CA LYS A 121 5.33 6.73 -7.34
C LYS A 121 3.90 7.13 -7.62
N LEU A 122 3.71 8.30 -8.20
CA LEU A 122 2.40 8.87 -8.51
C LEU A 122 2.37 9.33 -9.98
N ALA A 123 1.23 9.15 -10.63
CA ALA A 123 0.88 9.73 -11.91
C ALA A 123 -0.49 10.40 -11.79
N SER A 124 -0.80 11.35 -12.67
CA SER A 124 -2.13 11.96 -12.78
C SER A 124 -2.52 12.15 -14.24
N GLU A 125 -3.80 12.43 -14.46
CA GLU A 125 -4.33 12.81 -15.78
C GLU A 125 -4.03 14.27 -16.17
N ASN A 126 -3.38 15.03 -15.29
CA ASN A 126 -3.14 16.45 -15.49
C ASN A 126 -1.81 16.65 -16.23
N ASP A 127 -1.92 17.13 -17.47
CA ASP A 127 -0.76 17.46 -18.32
C ASP A 127 -0.11 18.79 -17.90
N ALA A 128 1.21 18.86 -18.04
CA ALA A 128 2.09 19.97 -17.67
C ALA A 128 2.00 20.44 -16.21
N SER A 129 1.62 19.57 -15.26
CA SER A 129 1.60 19.88 -13.83
C SER A 129 2.32 18.84 -12.96
N GLU A 130 3.10 19.32 -11.99
CA GLU A 130 3.66 18.50 -10.91
C GLU A 130 2.70 18.52 -9.72
N ASP A 131 1.65 17.72 -9.82
CA ASP A 131 0.68 17.58 -8.75
C ASP A 131 1.25 16.77 -7.60
N LYS A 132 0.74 17.03 -6.39
CA LYS A 132 1.24 16.40 -5.17
C LYS A 132 0.09 15.85 -4.35
N VAL A 133 0.36 14.77 -3.65
CA VAL A 133 -0.48 14.24 -2.56
C VAL A 133 0.40 13.89 -1.36
N GLU A 134 -0.18 13.85 -0.17
CA GLU A 134 0.43 13.25 1.01
C GLU A 134 -0.11 11.82 1.22
N ILE A 135 0.77 10.88 1.55
CA ILE A 135 0.42 9.46 1.78
C ILE A 135 0.67 9.06 3.23
N LYS A 136 -0.30 8.35 3.82
CA LYS A 136 -0.12 7.56 5.04
C LYS A 136 -0.52 6.11 4.80
N LEU A 137 0.23 5.19 5.40
CA LEU A 137 0.04 3.75 5.26
C LEU A 137 -0.52 3.19 6.55
N TRP A 138 -1.56 2.36 6.43
CA TRP A 138 -2.01 1.49 7.50
C TRP A 138 -1.60 0.06 7.15
N TYR A 139 -0.84 -0.57 8.05
CA TYR A 139 -0.24 -1.88 7.88
C TYR A 139 -0.45 -2.79 9.09
N HIS A 140 -0.29 -4.09 8.87
CA HIS A 140 -0.22 -5.12 9.92
C HIS A 140 1.17 -5.74 9.93
N GLU A 141 1.70 -6.01 11.14
CA GLU A 141 2.95 -6.72 11.37
C GLU A 141 2.70 -8.20 11.69
N HIS A 142 3.59 -9.07 11.23
CA HIS A 142 3.56 -10.53 11.45
C HIS A 142 4.61 -10.96 12.49
N SER A 143 4.34 -12.06 13.19
CA SER A 143 5.27 -12.75 14.12
C SER A 143 5.86 -14.01 13.52
#